data_AF-A0A3Q3DDP7-F1
#
_entry.id   AF-A0A3Q3DDP7-F1
#
_cell.length_a   1.000
_cell.length_b   1.000
_cell.length_c   1.000
_cell.angle_alpha   90.00
_cell.angle_beta   90.00
_cell.angle_gamma   90.00
#
_symmetry.space_group_name_H-M   'P 1'
#
loop_
_entity.id
_entity.type
_entity.pdbx_description
1 polymer ?
#
loop_
_entity_poly.entity_id
_entity_poly.type
_entity_poly.pdbx_seq_one_letter_code
_entity_poly.pdbx_strand_id
1 'polypeptide(L)'
;MPRLEEFANVALRVPIILVLDLLYKHDIVTLTEHLRVKNEHMFTKYGWLVSDMFYLGHLLMLVLLLLPLRHIVSVYLHVLAAMLLFVGHQIAREFIMEELHAGHQGAPYLHVEAINRFIWAVTGQLLVSALMAFLMKTRKVWLFWVPALPLLARLGGAPVALLPAVHAFAATLSEVACCLFLLSALYRLTKAALSLKMEGMALSRLLGAALSLWTQFAVPLLFSVFWLVLFAVYLCSSVMSPAASSAASHGLLFFLLTGVSECCATPYSLLGLTFVVSYLALGLLNLCKLFLGSDDAALHNHNVMHRGLTEGVTLLLLALQTGLLAAATLQRTFLLSIILFIVLTSTMQAMLDITHPLVLAMAASRNRSVWKHLRGLSMCLLLLVFPVFMAYKILQFFHMDFWLLILVAGCMLTSLQVTGTLFIYSLFMAELFRSEPMENLDEVIYWVNAVSRVLEFAVAVCVVAYGVWESLLGEWSWTGASVIVVHSYCNVWLRAQSGWRSFLLRLEAVKKINSLPRATPQQLQRHNDVCAICFMEMTSAVVTSCDHLFHANCLSKWLHVQGTCPMCHQTIPAQPPTHRTTEPDASAPPRPDARAPTEEDFDSVEEDGFESAEDPDNDPDEGDVF
;
A
#
# COMPACT_ATOMS: atom_id res chain seq x y z
N MET A 1 -19.00 -8.32 -18.56
CA MET A 1 -17.77 -8.81 -19.20
C MET A 1 -16.47 -8.08 -18.82
N PRO A 2 -16.41 -6.80 -18.39
CA PRO A 2 -15.11 -6.12 -18.16
C PRO A 2 -14.27 -6.72 -17.03
N ARG A 3 -14.91 -7.16 -15.92
CA ARG A 3 -14.21 -7.85 -14.81
C ARG A 3 -13.53 -9.17 -15.23
N LEU A 4 -14.06 -9.86 -16.24
CA LEU A 4 -13.47 -11.11 -16.73
C LEU A 4 -12.24 -10.81 -17.60
N GLU A 5 -12.26 -9.71 -18.35
CA GLU A 5 -11.11 -9.25 -19.13
C GLU A 5 -9.98 -8.77 -18.22
N GLU A 6 -10.29 -8.04 -17.14
CA GLU A 6 -9.32 -7.64 -16.11
C GLU A 6 -8.69 -8.85 -15.43
N PHE A 7 -9.51 -9.82 -14.99
CA PHE A 7 -9.02 -11.05 -14.39
C PHE A 7 -8.13 -11.85 -15.36
N ALA A 8 -8.56 -12.01 -16.62
CA ALA A 8 -7.78 -12.68 -17.64
C ALA A 8 -6.46 -11.94 -17.94
N ASN A 9 -6.48 -10.61 -17.90
CA ASN A 9 -5.29 -9.78 -18.07
C ASN A 9 -4.24 -10.06 -16.99
N VAL A 10 -4.67 -10.14 -15.73
CA VAL A 10 -3.77 -10.49 -14.62
C VAL A 10 -3.31 -11.94 -14.72
N ALA A 11 -4.24 -12.89 -14.82
CA ALA A 11 -3.95 -14.32 -14.80
C ALA A 11 -2.98 -14.77 -15.90
N LEU A 12 -3.11 -14.23 -17.11
CA LEU A 12 -2.22 -14.59 -18.23
C LEU A 12 -0.84 -13.92 -18.17
N ARG A 13 -0.67 -12.87 -17.35
CA ARG A 13 0.59 -12.14 -17.22
C ARG A 13 1.44 -12.57 -16.04
N VAL A 14 0.84 -13.12 -14.98
CA VAL A 14 1.56 -13.66 -13.82
C VAL A 14 2.65 -14.68 -14.22
N PRO A 15 2.40 -15.66 -15.12
CA PRO A 15 3.45 -16.60 -15.54
C PRO A 15 4.64 -15.92 -16.23
N ILE A 16 4.40 -14.82 -16.97
CA ILE A 16 5.46 -14.07 -17.66
C ILE A 16 6.38 -13.40 -16.63
N ILE A 17 5.81 -12.80 -15.57
CA ILE A 17 6.59 -12.22 -14.47
C ILE A 17 7.34 -13.31 -13.70
N LEU A 18 6.74 -14.49 -13.50
CA LEU A 18 7.40 -15.60 -12.84
C LEU A 18 8.60 -16.12 -13.64
N VAL A 19 8.50 -16.18 -14.98
CA VAL A 19 9.65 -16.50 -15.84
C VAL A 19 10.72 -15.40 -15.76
N LEU A 20 10.32 -14.13 -15.72
CA LEU A 20 11.25 -13.01 -15.55
C LEU A 20 11.98 -13.06 -14.19
N ASP A 21 11.27 -13.41 -13.11
CA ASP A 21 11.82 -13.64 -11.77
C ASP A 21 12.82 -14.81 -11.76
N LEU A 22 12.49 -15.92 -12.43
CA LEU A 22 13.37 -17.07 -12.56
C LEU A 22 14.63 -16.76 -13.39
N LEU A 23 14.46 -16.00 -14.48
CA LEU A 23 15.56 -15.51 -15.31
C LEU A 23 16.48 -14.57 -14.53
N TYR A 24 15.95 -13.75 -13.64
CA TYR A 24 16.76 -12.90 -12.76
C TYR A 24 17.51 -13.70 -11.70
N LYS A 25 16.88 -14.73 -11.10
CA LYS A 25 17.52 -15.60 -10.10
C LYS A 25 18.65 -16.45 -10.67
N HIS A 26 18.54 -16.88 -11.92
CA HIS A 26 19.65 -17.53 -12.61
C HIS A 26 20.63 -16.47 -13.10
N ASP A 27 21.59 -16.12 -12.24
CA ASP A 27 22.69 -15.22 -12.60
C ASP A 27 23.43 -15.78 -13.83
N ILE A 28 23.75 -14.89 -14.79
CA ILE A 28 24.58 -15.21 -15.96
C ILE A 28 25.86 -15.89 -15.50
N VAL A 29 26.42 -15.48 -14.35
CA VAL A 29 27.68 -16.03 -13.81
C VAL A 29 27.53 -17.48 -13.37
N THR A 30 26.48 -17.84 -12.62
CA THR A 30 26.27 -19.23 -12.17
C THR A 30 25.89 -20.16 -13.32
N LEU A 31 25.08 -19.68 -14.27
CA LEU A 31 24.77 -20.41 -15.49
C LEU A 31 26.04 -20.60 -16.35
N THR A 32 26.86 -19.56 -16.46
CA THR A 32 28.15 -19.56 -17.18
C THR A 32 29.14 -20.53 -16.53
N GLU A 33 29.25 -20.55 -15.20
CA GLU A 33 30.11 -21.50 -14.50
C GLU A 33 29.63 -22.95 -14.65
N HIS A 34 28.33 -23.21 -14.50
CA HIS A 34 27.78 -24.56 -14.63
C HIS A 34 27.97 -25.11 -16.06
N LEU A 35 27.83 -24.24 -17.08
CA LEU A 35 28.06 -24.60 -18.48
C LEU A 35 29.56 -24.67 -18.83
N ARG A 36 30.41 -23.83 -18.23
CA ARG A 36 31.87 -23.84 -18.39
C ARG A 36 32.50 -25.11 -17.84
N VAL A 37 32.07 -25.57 -16.66
CA VAL A 37 32.52 -26.83 -16.05
C VAL A 37 32.16 -28.04 -16.93
N LYS A 38 31.05 -27.96 -17.66
CA LYS A 38 30.58 -29.04 -18.53
C LYS A 38 31.18 -29.03 -19.93
N ASN A 39 31.62 -27.87 -20.45
CA ASN A 39 32.06 -27.69 -21.84
C ASN A 39 33.04 -26.50 -22.02
N GLU A 40 34.21 -26.60 -21.39
CA GLU A 40 35.24 -25.55 -21.30
C GLU A 40 35.70 -24.99 -22.66
N HIS A 41 35.79 -25.87 -23.68
CA HIS A 41 36.26 -25.53 -25.03
C HIS A 41 35.20 -24.87 -25.94
N MET A 42 33.91 -25.09 -25.67
CA MET A 42 32.81 -24.45 -26.40
C MET A 42 32.49 -23.06 -25.82
N PHE A 43 32.61 -22.90 -24.51
CA PHE A 43 32.21 -21.67 -23.84
C PHE A 43 33.16 -20.49 -24.09
N THR A 44 34.46 -20.75 -24.25
CA THR A 44 35.45 -19.73 -24.62
C THR A 44 35.18 -19.12 -26.01
N LYS A 45 34.51 -19.86 -26.90
CA LYS A 45 34.16 -19.40 -28.25
C LYS A 45 32.73 -18.84 -28.36
N TYR A 46 31.79 -19.35 -27.55
CA TYR A 46 30.36 -19.02 -27.63
C TYR A 46 29.80 -18.28 -26.40
N GLY A 47 30.64 -17.82 -25.47
CA GLY A 47 30.19 -17.12 -24.26
C GLY A 47 29.35 -15.86 -24.55
N TRP A 48 29.69 -15.11 -25.60
CA TRP A 48 28.91 -13.94 -26.03
C TRP A 48 27.51 -14.33 -26.54
N LEU A 49 27.38 -15.48 -27.22
CA LEU A 49 26.08 -16.00 -27.69
C LEU A 49 25.14 -16.33 -26.51
N VAL A 50 25.68 -16.92 -25.44
CA VAL A 50 24.89 -17.25 -24.24
C VAL A 50 24.41 -15.98 -23.54
N SER A 51 25.27 -14.96 -23.46
CA SER A 51 24.91 -13.65 -22.94
C SER A 51 23.82 -12.97 -23.78
N ASP A 52 23.95 -12.98 -25.11
CA ASP A 52 22.97 -12.41 -26.02
C ASP A 52 21.61 -13.12 -25.92
N MET A 53 21.60 -14.46 -25.81
CA MET A 53 20.37 -15.22 -25.59
C MET A 53 19.69 -14.90 -24.26
N PHE A 54 20.47 -14.65 -23.20
CA PHE A 54 19.94 -14.26 -21.90
C PHE A 54 19.27 -12.87 -21.92
N TYR A 55 19.92 -11.88 -22.54
CA TYR A 55 19.35 -10.55 -22.72
C TYR A 55 18.15 -10.56 -23.67
N LEU A 56 18.20 -11.37 -24.72
CA LEU A 56 17.08 -11.58 -25.64
C LEU A 56 15.87 -12.22 -24.92
N GLY A 57 16.11 -13.14 -24.00
CA GLY A 57 15.07 -13.73 -23.15
C GLY A 57 14.38 -12.70 -22.26
N HIS A 58 15.15 -11.83 -21.60
CA HIS A 58 14.61 -10.73 -20.80
C HIS A 58 13.80 -9.75 -21.66
N LEU A 59 14.34 -9.36 -22.82
CA LEU A 59 13.65 -8.47 -23.76
C LEU A 59 12.34 -9.09 -24.25
N LEU A 60 12.35 -10.39 -24.60
CA LEU A 60 11.16 -11.10 -25.05
C LEU A 60 10.07 -11.12 -23.97
N MET A 61 10.42 -11.42 -22.71
CA MET A 61 9.46 -11.43 -21.61
C MET A 61 8.90 -10.03 -21.32
N LEU A 62 9.75 -8.99 -21.39
CA LEU A 62 9.30 -7.61 -21.25
C LEU A 62 8.33 -7.21 -22.36
N VAL A 63 8.62 -7.57 -23.61
CA VAL A 63 7.72 -7.32 -24.76
C VAL A 63 6.40 -8.07 -24.60
N LEU A 64 6.43 -9.33 -24.15
CA LEU A 64 5.22 -10.11 -23.89
C LEU A 64 4.36 -9.52 -22.78
N LEU A 65 4.98 -8.91 -21.75
CA LEU A 65 4.28 -8.24 -20.65
C LEU A 65 3.55 -6.97 -21.11
N LEU A 66 4.15 -6.22 -22.04
CA LEU A 66 3.61 -4.97 -22.59
C LEU A 66 2.51 -5.18 -23.64
N LEU A 67 2.30 -6.42 -24.07
CA LEU A 67 1.37 -6.74 -25.15
C LEU A 67 -0.10 -6.60 -24.70
N PRO A 68 -1.00 -6.09 -25.56
CA PRO A 68 -2.43 -6.09 -25.25
C PRO A 68 -2.97 -7.53 -25.13
N LEU A 69 -3.98 -7.71 -24.25
CA LEU A 69 -4.55 -9.01 -23.87
C LEU A 69 -4.87 -9.94 -25.05
N ARG A 70 -5.44 -9.40 -26.13
CA ARG A 70 -5.81 -10.18 -27.33
C ARG A 70 -4.62 -10.91 -27.96
N HIS A 71 -3.46 -10.26 -27.97
CA HIS A 71 -2.25 -10.84 -28.55
C HIS A 71 -1.61 -11.85 -27.58
N ILE A 72 -1.67 -11.59 -26.26
CA ILE A 72 -1.23 -12.55 -25.24
C ILE A 72 -2.02 -13.86 -25.35
N VAL A 73 -3.36 -13.79 -25.40
CA VAL A 73 -4.23 -14.96 -25.59
C VAL A 73 -3.85 -15.71 -26.86
N SER A 74 -3.58 -14.98 -27.95
CA SER A 74 -3.11 -15.59 -29.18
C SER A 74 -1.80 -16.34 -28.98
N VAL A 75 -0.79 -15.76 -28.34
CA VAL A 75 0.49 -16.44 -28.05
C VAL A 75 0.28 -17.72 -27.24
N TYR A 76 -0.52 -17.68 -26.16
CA TYR A 76 -0.82 -18.87 -25.36
C TYR A 76 -1.53 -19.97 -26.17
N LEU A 77 -2.48 -19.60 -27.05
CA LEU A 77 -3.12 -20.56 -27.95
C LEU A 77 -2.14 -21.22 -28.92
N HIS A 78 -1.15 -20.47 -29.42
CA HIS A 78 -0.11 -21.03 -30.29
C HIS A 78 0.85 -21.95 -29.52
N VAL A 79 1.21 -21.62 -28.28
CA VAL A 79 1.99 -22.50 -27.41
C VAL A 79 1.23 -23.80 -27.14
N LEU A 80 -0.06 -23.72 -26.83
CA LEU A 80 -0.92 -24.89 -26.64
C LEU A 80 -1.03 -25.73 -27.94
N ALA A 81 -1.16 -25.08 -29.09
CA ALA A 81 -1.17 -25.76 -30.39
C ALA A 81 0.15 -26.47 -30.67
N ALA A 82 1.30 -25.86 -30.35
CA ALA A 82 2.62 -26.50 -30.48
C ALA A 82 2.75 -27.72 -29.56
N MET A 83 2.27 -27.63 -28.32
CA MET A 83 2.23 -28.75 -27.37
C MET A 83 1.35 -29.91 -27.89
N LEU A 84 0.18 -29.61 -28.47
CA LEU A 84 -0.68 -30.62 -29.10
C LEU A 84 -0.02 -31.25 -30.32
N LEU A 85 0.68 -30.47 -31.14
CA LEU A 85 1.44 -30.98 -32.29
C LEU A 85 2.56 -31.93 -31.82
N PHE A 86 3.23 -31.60 -30.72
CA PHE A 86 4.23 -32.46 -30.09
C PHE A 86 3.61 -33.77 -29.61
N VAL A 87 2.45 -33.74 -28.94
CA VAL A 87 1.71 -34.95 -28.55
C VAL A 87 1.36 -35.81 -29.78
N GLY A 88 0.93 -35.19 -30.89
CA GLY A 88 0.67 -35.91 -32.15
C GLY A 88 1.91 -36.64 -32.69
N HIS A 89 3.09 -36.00 -32.64
CA HIS A 89 4.35 -36.66 -33.00
C HIS A 89 4.75 -37.79 -32.03
N GLN A 90 4.45 -37.66 -30.73
CA GLN A 90 4.68 -38.74 -29.78
C GLN A 90 3.79 -39.96 -30.07
N ILE A 91 2.50 -39.74 -30.35
CA ILE A 91 1.57 -40.82 -30.74
C ILE A 91 2.08 -41.55 -31.99
N ALA A 92 2.53 -40.79 -32.99
CA ALA A 92 3.10 -41.38 -34.22
C ALA A 92 4.39 -42.17 -33.94
N ARG A 93 5.25 -41.68 -33.05
CA ARG A 93 6.50 -42.35 -32.66
C ARG A 93 6.23 -43.66 -31.91
N GLU A 94 5.30 -43.66 -30.95
CA GLU A 94 4.91 -44.86 -30.20
C GLU A 94 4.37 -45.93 -31.14
N PHE A 95 3.48 -45.56 -32.07
CA PHE A 95 2.98 -46.47 -33.10
C PHE A 95 4.10 -47.10 -33.94
N ILE A 96 5.07 -46.30 -34.40
CA ILE A 96 6.19 -46.79 -35.20
C ILE A 96 7.07 -47.76 -34.41
N MET A 97 7.34 -47.46 -33.14
CA MET A 97 8.12 -48.33 -32.27
C MET A 97 7.42 -49.68 -32.08
N GLU A 98 6.11 -49.68 -31.84
CA GLU A 98 5.33 -50.92 -31.70
C GLU A 98 5.28 -51.76 -32.99
N GLU A 99 5.15 -51.12 -34.15
CA GLU A 99 5.17 -51.80 -35.45
C GLU A 99 6.56 -52.36 -35.80
N LEU A 100 7.63 -51.66 -35.43
CA LEU A 100 9.00 -52.11 -35.65
C LEU A 100 9.35 -53.33 -34.78
N HIS A 101 8.90 -53.36 -33.52
CA HIS A 101 9.05 -54.53 -32.64
C HIS A 101 8.24 -55.73 -33.12
N ALA A 102 7.07 -55.50 -33.71
CA ALA A 102 6.23 -56.58 -34.22
C ALA A 102 6.79 -57.20 -35.52
N GLY A 103 7.58 -56.48 -36.33
CA GLY A 103 8.30 -57.04 -37.49
C GLY A 103 7.44 -57.50 -38.67
N HIS A 104 6.15 -57.16 -38.72
CA HIS A 104 5.21 -57.66 -39.74
C HIS A 104 5.26 -56.84 -41.04
N GLN A 105 5.62 -57.47 -42.16
CA GLN A 105 5.73 -56.80 -43.48
C GLN A 105 4.41 -56.70 -44.26
N GLY A 106 3.32 -57.32 -43.78
CA GLY A 106 2.00 -57.33 -44.45
C GLY A 106 1.11 -56.11 -44.15
N ALA A 107 -0.03 -56.03 -44.85
CA ALA A 107 -1.04 -54.99 -44.60
C ALA A 107 -1.65 -55.14 -43.19
N PRO A 108 -1.91 -54.03 -42.47
CA PRO A 108 -2.33 -54.05 -41.06
C PRO A 108 -3.69 -54.74 -40.82
N TYR A 109 -4.48 -54.94 -41.87
CA TYR A 109 -5.81 -55.57 -41.83
C TYR A 109 -5.79 -57.09 -41.64
N LEU A 110 -4.63 -57.74 -41.79
CA LEU A 110 -4.54 -59.19 -41.66
C LEU A 110 -4.47 -59.68 -40.20
N HIS A 111 -4.16 -58.82 -39.24
CA HIS A 111 -3.98 -59.20 -37.84
C HIS A 111 -4.77 -58.27 -36.90
N VAL A 112 -5.56 -58.87 -35.99
CA VAL A 112 -6.43 -58.16 -35.03
C VAL A 112 -5.64 -57.22 -34.10
N GLU A 113 -4.41 -57.56 -33.77
CA GLU A 113 -3.54 -56.73 -32.92
C GLU A 113 -2.93 -55.54 -33.67
N ALA A 114 -2.62 -55.70 -34.96
CA ALA A 114 -2.10 -54.61 -35.80
C ALA A 114 -3.20 -53.60 -36.13
N ILE A 115 -4.43 -54.07 -36.42
CA ILE A 115 -5.56 -53.19 -36.66
C ILE A 115 -5.99 -52.43 -35.40
N ASN A 116 -5.94 -53.05 -34.22
CA ASN A 116 -6.26 -52.37 -32.96
C ASN A 116 -5.26 -51.24 -32.67
N ARG A 117 -3.95 -51.49 -32.79
CA ARG A 117 -2.90 -50.46 -32.63
C ARG A 117 -3.06 -49.31 -33.63
N PHE A 118 -3.37 -49.64 -34.89
CA PHE A 118 -3.65 -48.64 -35.92
C PHE A 118 -4.89 -47.79 -35.59
N ILE A 119 -5.98 -48.40 -35.12
CA ILE A 119 -7.20 -47.68 -34.72
C ILE A 119 -6.91 -46.74 -33.53
N TRP A 120 -6.16 -47.18 -32.52
CA TRP A 120 -5.77 -46.32 -31.40
C TRP A 120 -4.90 -45.13 -31.84
N ALA A 121 -3.92 -45.35 -32.70
CA ALA A 121 -3.07 -44.27 -33.21
C ALA A 121 -3.86 -43.27 -34.08
N VAL A 122 -4.76 -43.76 -34.94
CA VAL A 122 -5.62 -42.91 -35.78
C VAL A 122 -6.64 -42.13 -34.95
N THR A 123 -7.26 -42.74 -33.94
CA THR A 123 -8.20 -42.04 -33.04
C THR A 123 -7.50 -40.97 -32.22
N GLY A 124 -6.30 -41.24 -31.68
CA GLY A 124 -5.46 -40.25 -31.01
C GLY A 124 -5.11 -39.07 -31.91
N GLN A 125 -4.70 -39.35 -33.16
CA GLN A 125 -4.34 -38.31 -34.12
C GLN A 125 -5.55 -37.48 -34.61
N LEU A 126 -6.72 -38.11 -34.76
CA LEU A 126 -7.98 -37.42 -35.05
C LEU A 126 -8.38 -36.51 -33.88
N LEU A 127 -8.26 -36.97 -32.64
CA LEU A 127 -8.56 -36.17 -31.45
C LEU A 127 -7.63 -34.94 -31.36
N VAL A 128 -6.32 -35.14 -31.52
CA VAL A 128 -5.33 -34.05 -31.51
C VAL A 128 -5.61 -33.03 -32.63
N SER A 129 -5.88 -33.49 -33.85
CA SER A 129 -6.17 -32.61 -34.98
C SER A 129 -7.51 -31.86 -34.85
N ALA A 130 -8.54 -32.50 -34.28
CA ALA A 130 -9.82 -31.86 -33.97
C ALA A 130 -9.68 -30.79 -32.87
N LEU A 131 -8.91 -31.08 -31.80
CA LEU A 131 -8.59 -30.13 -30.75
C LEU A 131 -7.79 -28.94 -31.28
N MET A 132 -6.78 -29.16 -32.13
CA MET A 132 -6.04 -28.07 -32.78
C MET A 132 -6.93 -27.22 -33.68
N ALA A 133 -7.80 -27.83 -34.48
CA ALA A 133 -8.73 -27.10 -35.35
C ALA A 133 -9.74 -26.25 -34.57
N PHE A 134 -10.23 -26.78 -33.44
CA PHE A 134 -11.09 -26.06 -32.51
C PHE A 134 -10.37 -24.87 -31.87
N LEU A 135 -9.17 -25.08 -31.33
CA LEU A 135 -8.37 -24.04 -30.67
C LEU A 135 -7.96 -22.92 -31.62
N MET A 136 -7.53 -23.26 -32.83
CA MET A 136 -7.10 -22.30 -33.85
C MET A 136 -8.27 -21.67 -34.61
N LYS A 137 -9.52 -22.11 -34.36
CA LYS A 137 -10.74 -21.70 -35.09
C LYS A 137 -10.59 -21.80 -36.61
N THR A 138 -9.86 -22.81 -37.09
CA THR A 138 -9.59 -23.01 -38.52
C THR A 138 -10.38 -24.21 -39.03
N ARG A 139 -11.05 -24.07 -40.17
CA ARG A 139 -11.74 -25.20 -40.84
C ARG A 139 -10.78 -26.16 -41.58
N LYS A 140 -9.49 -25.83 -41.65
CA LYS A 140 -8.48 -26.57 -42.42
C LYS A 140 -7.79 -27.64 -41.56
N VAL A 141 -8.54 -28.66 -41.15
CA VAL A 141 -8.05 -29.75 -40.27
C VAL A 141 -6.87 -30.53 -40.88
N TRP A 142 -6.83 -30.61 -42.21
CA TRP A 142 -5.78 -31.31 -42.97
C TRP A 142 -4.37 -30.73 -42.76
N LEU A 143 -4.23 -29.46 -42.36
CA LEU A 143 -2.93 -28.87 -42.06
C LEU A 143 -2.27 -29.48 -40.81
N PHE A 144 -3.07 -30.05 -39.90
CA PHE A 144 -2.59 -30.66 -38.66
C PHE A 144 -2.39 -32.17 -38.77
N TRP A 145 -2.58 -32.73 -39.96
CA TRP A 145 -2.39 -34.16 -40.25
C TRP A 145 -0.93 -34.53 -40.59
N VAL A 146 0.01 -33.60 -40.50
CA VAL A 146 1.44 -33.86 -40.76
C VAL A 146 2.00 -34.98 -39.85
N PRO A 147 1.70 -35.05 -38.53
CA PRO A 147 2.15 -36.17 -37.71
C PRO A 147 1.46 -37.51 -38.07
N ALA A 148 0.37 -37.49 -38.85
CA ALA A 148 -0.35 -38.69 -39.31
C ALA A 148 0.28 -39.33 -40.57
N LEU A 149 1.29 -38.69 -41.17
CA LEU A 149 1.90 -39.13 -42.43
C LEU A 149 2.50 -40.56 -42.35
N PRO A 150 3.10 -41.02 -41.24
CA PRO A 150 3.51 -42.41 -41.06
C PRO A 150 2.33 -43.42 -41.04
N LEU A 151 1.18 -43.02 -40.49
CA LEU A 151 -0.04 -43.84 -40.47
C LEU A 151 -0.62 -43.99 -41.87
N LEU A 152 -0.63 -42.90 -42.65
CA LEU A 152 -1.04 -42.91 -44.06
C LEU A 152 -0.09 -43.74 -44.93
N ALA A 153 1.22 -43.67 -44.69
CA ALA A 153 2.19 -44.50 -45.39
C ALA A 153 1.96 -45.99 -45.09
N ARG A 154 1.63 -46.34 -43.84
CA ARG A 154 1.28 -47.72 -43.47
C ARG A 154 -0.01 -48.20 -44.13
N LEU A 155 -1.02 -47.34 -44.21
CA LEU A 155 -2.27 -47.60 -44.93
C LEU A 155 -2.03 -47.88 -46.43
N GLY A 156 -1.08 -47.15 -47.02
CA GLY A 156 -0.64 -47.32 -48.41
C GLY A 156 0.29 -48.52 -48.66
N GLY A 157 0.53 -49.37 -47.66
CA GLY A 157 1.35 -50.58 -47.79
C GLY A 157 2.86 -50.34 -47.74
N ALA A 158 3.33 -49.21 -47.20
CA ALA A 158 4.76 -48.96 -47.07
C ALA A 158 5.45 -49.98 -46.13
N PRO A 159 6.69 -50.40 -46.45
CA PRO A 159 7.45 -51.32 -45.61
C PRO A 159 7.80 -50.69 -44.26
N VAL A 160 7.81 -51.51 -43.20
CA VAL A 160 8.03 -51.04 -41.82
C VAL A 160 9.34 -50.27 -41.65
N ALA A 161 10.38 -50.65 -42.42
CA ALA A 161 11.68 -49.99 -42.44
C ALA A 161 11.66 -48.53 -42.95
N LEU A 162 10.64 -48.13 -43.71
CA LEU A 162 10.52 -46.78 -44.27
C LEU A 162 9.77 -45.82 -43.32
N LEU A 163 9.00 -46.31 -42.35
CA LEU A 163 8.23 -45.46 -41.42
C LEU A 163 9.08 -44.48 -40.60
N PRO A 164 10.26 -44.86 -40.06
CA PRO A 164 11.11 -43.91 -39.34
C PRO A 164 11.58 -42.74 -40.20
N ALA A 165 11.91 -42.99 -41.49
CA ALA A 165 12.30 -41.95 -42.43
C ALA A 165 11.14 -41.00 -42.76
N VAL A 166 9.92 -41.56 -42.92
CA VAL A 166 8.70 -40.78 -43.14
C VAL A 166 8.36 -39.92 -41.92
N HIS A 167 8.52 -40.45 -40.70
CA HIS A 167 8.33 -39.68 -39.47
C HIS A 167 9.37 -38.58 -39.30
N ALA A 168 10.64 -38.83 -39.61
CA ALA A 168 11.68 -37.81 -39.60
C ALA A 168 11.38 -36.67 -40.60
N PHE A 169 10.88 -37.01 -41.79
CA PHE A 169 10.42 -36.01 -42.76
C PHE A 169 9.20 -35.21 -42.26
N ALA A 170 8.22 -35.87 -41.64
CA ALA A 170 7.06 -35.20 -41.07
C ALA A 170 7.42 -34.29 -39.87
N ALA A 171 8.36 -34.73 -39.03
CA ALA A 171 8.87 -33.97 -37.88
C ALA A 171 9.62 -32.73 -38.34
N THR A 172 10.57 -32.86 -39.28
CA THR A 172 11.32 -31.73 -39.84
C THR A 172 10.40 -30.72 -40.55
N LEU A 173 9.39 -31.18 -41.29
CA LEU A 173 8.39 -30.29 -41.90
C LEU A 173 7.59 -29.51 -40.84
N SER A 174 7.20 -30.19 -39.74
CA SER A 174 6.48 -29.56 -38.62
C SER A 174 7.35 -28.55 -37.87
N GLU A 175 8.63 -28.87 -37.69
CA GLU A 175 9.62 -28.01 -37.04
C GLU A 175 9.90 -26.74 -37.86
N VAL A 176 10.10 -26.87 -39.17
CA VAL A 176 10.26 -25.72 -40.08
C VAL A 176 9.00 -24.85 -40.10
N ALA A 177 7.82 -25.46 -40.16
CA ALA A 177 6.55 -24.72 -40.11
C ALA A 177 6.39 -23.98 -38.78
N CYS A 178 6.74 -24.60 -37.65
CA CYS A 178 6.73 -23.97 -36.33
C CYS A 178 7.73 -22.81 -36.26
N CYS A 179 8.96 -22.99 -36.76
CA CYS A 179 10.00 -21.95 -36.78
C CYS A 179 9.58 -20.74 -37.62
N LEU A 180 9.08 -20.95 -38.84
CA LEU A 180 8.57 -19.88 -39.70
C LEU A 180 7.38 -19.16 -39.05
N PHE A 181 6.51 -19.91 -38.37
CA PHE A 181 5.41 -19.34 -37.63
C PHE A 181 5.89 -18.47 -36.46
N LEU A 182 6.83 -18.97 -35.65
CA LEU A 182 7.44 -18.24 -34.53
C LEU A 182 8.15 -16.97 -35.00
N LEU A 183 8.92 -17.04 -36.09
CA LEU A 183 9.55 -15.87 -36.72
C LEU A 183 8.50 -14.85 -37.17
N SER A 184 7.41 -15.30 -37.80
CA SER A 184 6.31 -14.41 -38.20
C SER A 184 5.59 -13.80 -37.01
N ALA A 185 5.44 -14.55 -35.91
CA ALA A 185 4.82 -14.09 -34.68
C ALA A 185 5.70 -13.05 -33.99
N LEU A 186 7.01 -13.30 -33.89
CA LEU A 186 8.01 -12.36 -33.38
C LEU A 186 8.05 -11.09 -34.23
N TYR A 187 8.02 -11.19 -35.56
CA TYR A 187 7.96 -10.02 -36.43
C TYR A 187 6.68 -9.20 -36.23
N ARG A 188 5.52 -9.86 -36.09
CA ARG A 188 4.25 -9.18 -35.75
C ARG A 188 4.33 -8.51 -34.37
N LEU A 189 4.96 -9.18 -33.40
CA LEU A 189 5.17 -8.70 -32.04
C LEU A 189 6.04 -7.45 -32.01
N THR A 190 7.20 -7.48 -32.67
CA THR A 190 8.13 -6.37 -32.76
C THR A 190 7.50 -5.20 -33.50
N LYS A 191 6.74 -5.45 -34.57
CA LYS A 191 6.02 -4.42 -35.31
C LYS A 191 4.94 -3.74 -34.44
N ALA A 192 4.18 -4.52 -33.67
CA ALA A 192 3.17 -3.99 -32.74
C ALA A 192 3.81 -3.17 -31.61
N ALA A 193 4.93 -3.63 -31.05
CA ALA A 193 5.69 -2.90 -30.05
C ALA A 193 6.31 -1.60 -30.61
N LEU A 194 6.81 -1.63 -31.85
CA LEU A 194 7.35 -0.45 -32.52
C LEU A 194 6.25 0.58 -32.87
N SER A 195 5.06 0.12 -33.26
CA SER A 195 3.93 1.02 -33.51
C SER A 195 3.46 1.73 -32.24
N LEU A 196 3.60 1.09 -31.07
CA LEU A 196 3.34 1.75 -29.78
C LEU A 196 4.37 2.85 -29.47
N LYS A 197 5.54 2.83 -30.11
CA LYS A 197 6.69 3.72 -29.86
C LYS A 197 6.77 4.91 -30.84
N MET A 198 5.99 4.91 -31.93
CA MET A 198 6.09 5.94 -32.98
C MET A 198 5.14 7.13 -32.84
N GLU A 199 4.27 7.19 -31.81
CA GLU A 199 3.52 8.40 -31.49
C GLU A 199 4.24 9.23 -30.41
N GLY A 200 5.23 10.04 -30.86
CA GLY A 200 5.64 11.29 -30.21
C GLY A 200 6.41 11.22 -28.89
N MET A 201 7.74 11.34 -28.95
CA MET A 201 8.61 11.60 -27.79
C MET A 201 8.39 13.02 -27.23
N ALA A 202 7.48 13.15 -26.28
CA ALA A 202 7.53 14.19 -25.26
C ALA A 202 7.50 13.50 -23.89
N LEU A 203 8.32 13.95 -22.94
CA LEU A 203 8.44 13.34 -21.59
C LEU A 203 7.07 13.26 -20.88
N SER A 204 6.22 14.26 -21.08
CA SER A 204 4.83 14.30 -20.59
C SER A 204 3.95 13.22 -21.19
N ARG A 205 4.08 12.92 -22.49
CA ARG A 205 3.36 11.83 -23.16
C ARG A 205 3.89 10.45 -22.76
N LEU A 206 5.18 10.33 -22.46
CA LEU A 206 5.75 9.07 -21.95
C LEU A 206 5.24 8.79 -20.52
N LEU A 207 5.15 9.82 -19.68
CA LEU A 207 4.56 9.72 -18.34
C LEU A 207 3.06 9.39 -18.43
N GLY A 208 2.32 10.06 -19.31
CA GLY A 208 0.91 9.76 -19.58
C GLY A 208 0.69 8.34 -20.13
N ALA A 209 1.56 7.88 -21.04
CA ALA A 209 1.54 6.50 -21.53
C ALA A 209 1.90 5.50 -20.43
N ALA A 210 2.88 5.80 -19.58
CA ALA A 210 3.24 4.96 -18.44
C ALA A 210 2.09 4.87 -17.42
N LEU A 211 1.41 5.97 -17.12
CA LEU A 211 0.23 6.01 -16.24
C LEU A 211 -0.99 5.29 -16.86
N SER A 212 -1.17 5.44 -18.18
CA SER A 212 -2.19 4.71 -18.94
C SER A 212 -1.92 3.21 -18.93
N LEU A 213 -0.68 2.78 -19.15
CA LEU A 213 -0.28 1.38 -19.06
C LEU A 213 -0.39 0.87 -17.62
N TRP A 214 -0.04 1.68 -16.63
CA TRP A 214 -0.13 1.35 -15.21
C TRP A 214 -1.57 1.01 -14.79
N THR A 215 -2.51 1.82 -15.23
CA THR A 215 -3.95 1.63 -14.97
C THR A 215 -4.54 0.52 -15.84
N GLN A 216 -4.25 0.51 -17.14
CA GLN A 216 -4.72 -0.51 -18.09
C GLN A 216 -4.28 -1.92 -17.71
N PHE A 217 -3.08 -2.06 -17.16
CA PHE A 217 -2.52 -3.36 -16.80
C PHE A 217 -2.79 -3.77 -15.36
N ALA A 218 -3.47 -2.91 -14.58
CA ALA A 218 -3.67 -3.09 -13.16
C ALA A 218 -2.37 -3.53 -12.46
N VAL A 219 -1.27 -2.81 -12.71
CA VAL A 219 0.09 -3.19 -12.28
C VAL A 219 0.17 -3.53 -10.78
N PRO A 220 -0.43 -2.75 -9.86
CA PRO A 220 -0.43 -3.10 -8.43
C PRO A 220 -1.10 -4.46 -8.14
N LEU A 221 -2.23 -4.76 -8.82
CA LEU A 221 -2.92 -6.03 -8.67
C LEU A 221 -2.12 -7.18 -9.28
N LEU A 222 -1.49 -6.95 -10.44
CA LEU A 222 -0.67 -7.94 -11.12
C LEU A 222 0.54 -8.39 -10.27
N PHE A 223 1.30 -7.44 -9.73
CA PHE A 223 2.46 -7.75 -8.89
C PHE A 223 2.07 -8.35 -7.53
N SER A 224 0.94 -7.94 -6.95
CA SER A 224 0.45 -8.55 -5.71
C SER A 224 -0.02 -9.99 -5.89
N VAL A 225 -0.76 -10.30 -6.97
CA VAL A 225 -1.15 -11.69 -7.29
C VAL A 225 0.09 -12.53 -7.59
N PHE A 226 1.06 -12.00 -8.35
CA PHE A 226 2.35 -12.68 -8.58
C PHE A 226 3.04 -13.05 -7.27
N TRP A 227 3.16 -12.11 -6.34
CA TRP A 227 3.81 -12.35 -5.05
C TRP A 227 3.04 -13.35 -4.18
N LEU A 228 1.70 -13.24 -4.13
CA LEU A 228 0.86 -14.18 -3.38
C LEU A 228 0.98 -15.61 -3.92
N VAL A 229 1.06 -15.78 -5.24
CA VAL A 229 1.30 -17.10 -5.85
C VAL A 229 2.69 -17.62 -5.46
N LEU A 230 3.73 -16.79 -5.54
CA LEU A 230 5.09 -17.17 -5.13
C LEU A 230 5.14 -17.60 -3.66
N PHE A 231 4.53 -16.81 -2.78
CA PHE A 231 4.46 -17.08 -1.35
C PHE A 231 3.64 -18.34 -1.04
N ALA A 232 2.51 -18.55 -1.72
CA ALA A 232 1.70 -19.75 -1.57
C ALA A 232 2.46 -21.01 -2.01
N VAL A 233 3.18 -20.97 -3.13
CA VAL A 233 4.02 -22.09 -3.59
C VAL A 233 5.14 -22.38 -2.60
N TYR A 234 5.78 -21.35 -2.04
CA TYR A 234 6.78 -21.51 -1.00
C TYR A 234 6.20 -22.16 0.26
N LEU A 235 5.04 -21.71 0.74
CA LEU A 235 4.37 -22.30 1.90
C LEU A 235 3.98 -23.76 1.65
N CYS A 236 3.36 -24.07 0.52
CA CYS A 236 2.98 -25.43 0.16
C CYS A 236 4.19 -26.36 0.09
N SER A 237 5.27 -25.95 -0.59
CA SER A 237 6.50 -26.75 -0.69
C SER A 237 7.17 -26.97 0.67
N SER A 238 7.17 -25.95 1.53
CA SER A 238 7.74 -26.03 2.88
C SER A 238 6.93 -26.96 3.79
N VAL A 239 5.60 -26.92 3.71
CA VAL A 239 4.70 -27.80 4.49
C VAL A 239 4.76 -29.24 4.00
N MET A 240 4.92 -29.47 2.70
CA MET A 240 5.03 -30.81 2.10
C MET A 240 6.41 -31.46 2.35
N SER A 241 7.41 -30.69 2.75
CA SER A 241 8.74 -31.21 3.05
C SER A 241 8.74 -31.95 4.40
N PRO A 242 9.39 -33.15 4.51
CA PRO A 242 9.45 -33.90 5.77
C PRO A 242 10.15 -33.17 6.93
N ALA A 243 10.82 -32.04 6.65
CA ALA A 243 11.40 -31.15 7.66
C ALA A 243 10.39 -30.16 8.30
N ALA A 244 9.11 -30.17 7.88
CA ALA A 244 8.08 -29.23 8.35
C ALA A 244 7.80 -29.30 9.86
N SER A 245 7.97 -30.48 10.48
CA SER A 245 7.76 -30.68 11.93
C SER A 245 8.80 -29.96 12.78
N SER A 246 10.04 -29.80 12.28
CA SER A 246 11.11 -29.05 12.93
C SER A 246 10.87 -27.54 12.84
N ALA A 247 10.45 -27.02 11.68
CA ALA A 247 10.22 -25.60 11.46
C ALA A 247 9.00 -25.06 12.24
N ALA A 248 7.92 -25.85 12.35
CA ALA A 248 6.74 -25.47 13.12
C ALA A 248 7.01 -25.34 14.64
N SER A 249 8.04 -26.02 15.15
CA SER A 249 8.42 -25.94 16.58
C SER A 249 9.01 -24.57 16.99
N HIS A 250 9.52 -23.78 16.04
CA HIS A 250 10.12 -22.46 16.28
C HIS A 250 9.10 -21.30 16.24
N GLY A 251 7.81 -21.60 16.04
CA GLY A 251 6.70 -20.64 16.07
C GLY A 251 6.20 -20.19 14.69
N LEU A 252 4.87 -20.06 14.54
CA LEU A 252 4.19 -19.71 13.28
C LEU A 252 4.71 -18.40 12.66
N LEU A 253 4.97 -17.38 13.50
CA LEU A 253 5.40 -16.06 13.04
C LEU A 253 6.79 -16.09 12.39
N PHE A 254 7.72 -16.85 12.96
CA PHE A 254 9.06 -17.01 12.41
C PHE A 254 9.02 -17.76 11.06
N PHE A 255 8.17 -18.80 10.96
CA PHE A 255 7.96 -19.53 9.72
C PHE A 255 7.39 -18.64 8.60
N LEU A 256 6.35 -17.86 8.89
CA LEU A 256 5.78 -16.92 7.92
C LEU A 256 6.81 -15.87 7.50
N LEU A 257 7.52 -15.26 8.45
CA LEU A 257 8.53 -14.24 8.20
C LEU A 257 9.69 -14.75 7.34
N THR A 258 10.14 -15.99 7.57
CA THR A 258 11.15 -16.65 6.74
C THR A 258 10.64 -16.81 5.30
N GLY A 259 9.39 -17.22 5.13
CA GLY A 259 8.78 -17.32 3.80
C GLY A 259 8.64 -15.98 3.07
N VAL A 260 8.24 -14.92 3.78
CA VAL A 260 8.19 -13.57 3.19
C VAL A 260 9.59 -13.15 2.74
N SER A 261 10.62 -13.40 3.54
CA SER A 261 12.00 -13.04 3.21
C SER A 261 12.55 -13.78 2.00
N GLU A 262 12.29 -15.09 1.85
CA GLU A 262 12.69 -15.85 0.66
C GLU A 262 11.96 -15.37 -0.59
N CYS A 263 10.71 -14.93 -0.44
CA CYS A 263 9.92 -14.31 -1.50
C CYS A 263 10.28 -12.84 -1.76
N CYS A 264 11.37 -12.30 -1.20
CA CYS A 264 11.86 -10.94 -1.43
C CYS A 264 13.28 -10.93 -2.01
N ALA A 265 13.74 -12.03 -2.59
CA ALA A 265 15.10 -12.17 -3.11
C ALA A 265 15.37 -11.35 -4.37
N THR A 266 14.34 -10.92 -5.10
CA THR A 266 14.46 -10.21 -6.38
C THR A 266 13.74 -8.86 -6.34
N PRO A 267 14.14 -7.89 -7.17
CA PRO A 267 13.45 -6.59 -7.24
C PRO A 267 11.97 -6.73 -7.64
N TYR A 268 11.62 -7.70 -8.49
CA TYR A 268 10.24 -7.97 -8.89
C TYR A 268 9.40 -8.48 -7.72
N SER A 269 9.97 -9.40 -6.94
CA SER A 269 9.32 -9.96 -5.75
C SER A 269 9.20 -8.93 -4.61
N LEU A 270 10.20 -8.06 -4.44
CA LEU A 270 10.14 -6.94 -3.50
C LEU A 270 9.03 -5.93 -3.88
N LEU A 271 8.91 -5.55 -5.15
CA LEU A 271 7.80 -4.73 -5.66
C LEU A 271 6.43 -5.42 -5.43
N GLY A 272 6.39 -6.73 -5.61
CA GLY A 272 5.23 -7.55 -5.25
C GLY A 272 4.84 -7.38 -3.78
N LEU A 273 5.80 -7.56 -2.86
CA LEU A 273 5.58 -7.37 -1.43
C LEU A 273 5.08 -5.96 -1.11
N THR A 274 5.66 -4.92 -1.73
CA THR A 274 5.27 -3.52 -1.44
C THR A 274 3.80 -3.28 -1.76
N PHE A 275 3.30 -3.80 -2.88
CA PHE A 275 1.87 -3.68 -3.21
C PHE A 275 0.99 -4.52 -2.29
N VAL A 276 1.43 -5.73 -1.91
CA VAL A 276 0.70 -6.57 -0.96
C VAL A 276 0.56 -5.86 0.39
N VAL A 277 1.65 -5.25 0.88
CA VAL A 277 1.65 -4.50 2.14
C VAL A 277 0.79 -3.24 2.03
N SER A 278 0.85 -2.50 0.93
CA SER A 278 -0.07 -1.37 0.69
C SER A 278 -1.54 -1.77 0.70
N TYR A 279 -1.91 -2.85 0.01
CA TYR A 279 -3.30 -3.33 0.01
C TYR A 279 -3.72 -3.88 1.37
N LEU A 280 -2.81 -4.53 2.10
CA LEU A 280 -3.09 -4.99 3.46
C LEU A 280 -3.31 -3.81 4.41
N ALA A 281 -2.46 -2.78 4.36
CA ALA A 281 -2.61 -1.55 5.13
C ALA A 281 -3.94 -0.84 4.82
N LEU A 282 -4.26 -0.67 3.52
CA LEU A 282 -5.53 -0.11 3.07
C LEU A 282 -6.72 -0.93 3.57
N GLY A 283 -6.62 -2.27 3.49
CA GLY A 283 -7.63 -3.19 4.00
C GLY A 283 -7.85 -3.05 5.51
N LEU A 284 -6.77 -2.93 6.30
CA LEU A 284 -6.83 -2.71 7.75
C LEU A 284 -7.47 -1.36 8.10
N LEU A 285 -7.12 -0.29 7.39
CA LEU A 285 -7.71 1.05 7.59
C LEU A 285 -9.21 1.07 7.25
N ASN A 286 -9.61 0.40 6.15
CA ASN A 286 -11.01 0.25 5.78
C ASN A 286 -11.78 -0.61 6.78
N LEU A 287 -11.18 -1.71 7.27
CA LEU A 287 -11.76 -2.55 8.31
C LEU A 287 -11.96 -1.75 9.59
N CYS A 288 -11.00 -0.92 9.97
CA CYS A 288 -11.10 -0.01 11.11
C CYS A 288 -12.33 0.92 10.96
N LYS A 289 -12.45 1.62 9.82
CA LYS A 289 -13.62 2.47 9.51
C LYS A 289 -14.95 1.71 9.57
N LEU A 290 -15.02 0.54 8.94
CA LEU A 290 -16.22 -0.30 8.94
C LEU A 290 -16.59 -0.76 10.35
N PHE A 291 -15.59 -1.12 11.17
CA PHE A 291 -15.82 -1.55 12.54
C PHE A 291 -16.34 -0.44 13.44
N LEU A 292 -15.84 0.79 13.24
CA LEU A 292 -16.28 1.99 13.95
C LEU A 292 -17.68 2.46 13.53
N GLY A 293 -18.23 1.96 12.42
CA GLY A 293 -19.61 2.24 11.99
C GLY A 293 -19.81 3.67 11.52
N SER A 294 -18.79 4.29 10.94
CA SER A 294 -18.86 5.59 10.30
C SER A 294 -19.69 5.49 9.00
N ASP A 295 -21.02 5.61 9.12
CA ASP A 295 -21.90 5.85 7.98
C ASP A 295 -21.66 7.29 7.52
N ASP A 296 -20.77 7.49 6.54
CA ASP A 296 -20.94 8.52 5.50
C ASP A 296 -19.83 8.49 4.44
N ALA A 297 -20.28 8.41 3.20
CA ALA A 297 -19.50 8.30 1.96
C ALA A 297 -18.75 9.59 1.54
N ALA A 298 -18.58 10.58 2.44
CA ALA A 298 -18.07 11.90 2.08
C ALA A 298 -16.80 12.36 2.85
N LEU A 299 -16.47 11.77 4.00
CA LEU A 299 -15.28 12.16 4.77
C LEU A 299 -14.07 11.27 4.40
N HIS A 300 -13.31 11.72 3.38
CA HIS A 300 -11.92 11.29 3.14
C HIS A 300 -11.69 9.82 2.70
N ASN A 301 -12.17 9.43 1.52
CA ASN A 301 -11.69 8.20 0.88
C ASN A 301 -10.30 8.40 0.23
N HIS A 302 -9.99 9.61 -0.26
CA HIS A 302 -8.71 9.93 -0.92
C HIS A 302 -7.52 9.78 0.03
N ASN A 303 -7.61 10.32 1.26
CA ASN A 303 -6.51 10.22 2.23
C ASN A 303 -6.22 8.80 2.70
N VAL A 304 -7.20 7.90 2.71
CA VAL A 304 -6.97 6.51 3.14
C VAL A 304 -6.23 5.72 2.07
N MET A 305 -6.53 5.95 0.80
CA MET A 305 -5.78 5.33 -0.30
C MET A 305 -4.33 5.79 -0.28
N HIS A 306 -4.08 7.09 -0.11
CA HIS A 306 -2.72 7.63 0.02
C HIS A 306 -2.00 7.08 1.24
N ARG A 307 -2.67 6.97 2.40
CA ARG A 307 -2.09 6.33 3.59
C ARG A 307 -1.68 4.88 3.32
N GLY A 308 -2.54 4.06 2.71
CA GLY A 308 -2.16 2.68 2.35
C GLY A 308 -0.98 2.62 1.35
N LEU A 309 -0.93 3.54 0.38
CA LEU A 309 0.19 3.63 -0.54
C LEU A 309 1.49 4.03 0.17
N THR A 310 1.44 4.99 1.10
CA THR A 310 2.63 5.43 1.84
C THR A 310 3.30 4.28 2.57
N GLU A 311 2.54 3.32 3.11
CA GLU A 311 3.09 2.15 3.81
C GLU A 311 3.85 1.16 2.90
N GLY A 312 3.45 1.02 1.64
CA GLY A 312 4.21 0.22 0.68
C GLY A 312 5.45 0.96 0.17
N VAL A 313 5.33 2.28 0.00
CA VAL A 313 6.46 3.14 -0.40
C VAL A 313 7.52 3.19 0.72
N THR A 314 7.12 3.31 1.98
CA THR A 314 8.04 3.27 3.12
C THR A 314 8.77 1.93 3.19
N LEU A 315 8.06 0.81 3.01
CA LEU A 315 8.68 -0.52 2.91
C LEU A 315 9.73 -0.57 1.79
N LEU A 316 9.39 -0.07 0.60
CA LEU A 316 10.30 -0.08 -0.55
C LEU A 316 11.55 0.75 -0.27
N LEU A 317 11.39 1.98 0.24
CA LEU A 317 12.49 2.88 0.53
C LEU A 317 13.41 2.30 1.61
N LEU A 318 12.86 1.75 2.69
CA LEU A 318 13.65 1.12 3.74
C LEU A 318 14.37 -0.13 3.23
N ALA A 319 13.72 -0.97 2.42
CA ALA A 319 14.35 -2.16 1.84
C ALA A 319 15.51 -1.80 0.91
N LEU A 320 15.37 -0.74 0.10
CA LEU A 320 16.44 -0.25 -0.76
C LEU A 320 17.59 0.38 0.05
N GLN A 321 17.26 1.25 1.01
CA GLN A 321 18.24 1.93 1.86
C GLN A 321 19.10 0.95 2.67
N THR A 322 18.49 -0.14 3.15
CA THR A 322 19.16 -1.14 3.98
C THR A 322 19.89 -2.20 3.17
N GLY A 323 19.83 -2.14 1.83
CA GLY A 323 20.48 -3.11 0.96
C GLY A 323 19.88 -4.53 1.04
N LEU A 324 18.58 -4.64 1.33
CA LEU A 324 17.89 -5.90 1.62
C LEU A 324 18.11 -6.98 0.54
N LEU A 325 18.19 -6.58 -0.75
CA LEU A 325 18.38 -7.48 -1.89
C LEU A 325 19.78 -8.13 -1.92
N ALA A 326 20.80 -7.44 -1.40
CA ALA A 326 22.18 -7.94 -1.38
C ALA A 326 22.51 -8.75 -0.10
N ALA A 327 21.61 -8.72 0.89
CA ALA A 327 21.83 -9.39 2.17
C ALA A 327 21.67 -10.91 2.07
N ALA A 328 22.49 -11.65 2.84
CA ALA A 328 22.33 -13.09 3.01
C ALA A 328 20.96 -13.43 3.65
N THR A 329 20.41 -14.62 3.38
CA THR A 329 19.05 -15.01 3.80
C THR A 329 18.74 -14.70 5.26
N LEU A 330 19.61 -15.07 6.20
CA LEU A 330 19.38 -14.86 7.64
C LEU A 330 19.32 -13.36 7.99
N GLN A 331 20.28 -12.57 7.52
CA GLN A 331 20.30 -11.11 7.72
C GLN A 331 19.10 -10.44 7.05
N ARG A 332 18.70 -10.93 5.87
CA ARG A 332 17.51 -10.46 5.14
C ARG A 332 16.23 -10.72 5.93
N THR A 333 16.08 -11.89 6.56
CA THR A 333 14.91 -12.19 7.43
C THR A 333 14.82 -11.20 8.59
N PHE A 334 15.95 -10.92 9.23
CA PHE A 334 16.07 -10.01 10.36
C PHE A 334 15.71 -8.57 9.95
N LEU A 335 16.34 -8.07 8.89
CA LEU A 335 16.13 -6.72 8.41
C LEU A 335 14.69 -6.50 7.92
N LEU A 336 14.14 -7.45 7.17
CA LEU A 336 12.75 -7.41 6.73
C LEU A 336 11.78 -7.41 7.92
N SER A 337 12.09 -8.12 9.00
CA SER A 337 11.26 -8.11 10.21
C SER A 337 11.17 -6.72 10.82
N ILE A 338 12.29 -6.00 10.91
CA ILE A 338 12.34 -4.62 11.42
C ILE A 338 11.52 -3.70 10.51
N ILE A 339 11.69 -3.81 9.19
CA ILE A 339 10.93 -3.02 8.21
C ILE A 339 9.43 -3.27 8.35
N LEU A 340 9.01 -4.53 8.45
CA LEU A 340 7.59 -4.88 8.64
C LEU A 340 7.05 -4.37 9.97
N PHE A 341 7.83 -4.35 11.06
CA PHE A 341 7.43 -3.75 12.32
C PHE A 341 7.30 -2.22 12.24
N ILE A 342 8.18 -1.55 11.48
CA ILE A 342 8.06 -0.11 11.24
C ILE A 342 6.73 0.18 10.52
N VAL A 343 6.45 -0.53 9.42
CA VAL A 343 5.22 -0.39 8.65
C VAL A 343 3.98 -0.72 9.49
N LEU A 344 4.05 -1.76 10.32
CA LEU A 344 2.98 -2.09 11.23
C LEU A 344 2.75 -0.97 12.25
N THR A 345 3.81 -0.38 12.81
CA THR A 345 3.69 0.75 13.75
C THR A 345 3.04 1.98 13.11
N SER A 346 3.43 2.33 11.88
CA SER A 346 2.82 3.45 11.14
C SER A 346 1.36 3.18 10.76
N THR A 347 1.01 1.96 10.36
CA THR A 347 -0.40 1.60 10.11
C THR A 347 -1.26 1.73 11.37
N MET A 348 -0.71 1.41 12.54
CA MET A 348 -1.40 1.60 13.82
C MET A 348 -1.56 3.07 14.19
N GLN A 349 -0.56 3.91 13.92
CA GLN A 349 -0.69 5.34 14.07
C GLN A 349 -1.79 5.88 13.15
N ALA A 350 -1.85 5.43 11.90
CA ALA A 350 -2.91 5.81 10.97
C ALA A 350 -4.30 5.35 11.43
N MET A 351 -4.41 4.19 12.07
CA MET A 351 -5.64 3.73 12.72
C MET A 351 -6.02 4.60 13.92
N LEU A 352 -5.05 5.08 14.70
CA LEU A 352 -5.30 5.96 15.84
C LEU A 352 -5.82 7.33 15.42
N ASP A 353 -5.24 7.93 14.38
CA ASP A 353 -5.68 9.22 13.84
C ASP A 353 -7.16 9.20 13.42
N ILE A 354 -7.64 8.06 12.88
CA ILE A 354 -9.04 7.88 12.49
C ILE A 354 -9.91 7.63 13.74
N THR A 355 -9.42 6.82 14.68
CA THR A 355 -10.17 6.38 15.87
C THR A 355 -10.38 7.52 16.86
N HIS A 356 -9.35 8.33 17.09
CA HIS A 356 -9.31 9.39 18.09
C HIS A 356 -10.48 10.39 18.00
N PRO A 357 -10.70 11.10 16.88
CA PRO A 357 -11.78 12.08 16.78
C PRO A 357 -13.16 11.41 16.86
N LEU A 358 -13.31 10.18 16.35
CA LEU A 358 -14.59 9.49 16.36
C LEU A 358 -14.99 9.06 17.78
N VAL A 359 -14.05 8.52 18.56
CA VAL A 359 -14.32 8.12 19.96
C VAL A 359 -14.66 9.33 20.82
N LEU A 360 -13.96 10.46 20.64
CA LEU A 360 -14.28 11.69 21.36
C LEU A 360 -15.62 12.29 20.92
N ALA A 361 -15.95 12.28 19.63
CA ALA A 361 -17.24 12.75 19.12
C ALA A 361 -18.40 11.88 19.64
N MET A 362 -18.22 10.56 19.73
CA MET A 362 -19.20 9.64 20.32
C MET A 362 -19.41 9.91 21.81
N ALA A 363 -18.35 10.26 22.54
CA ALA A 363 -18.45 10.65 23.95
C ALA A 363 -19.21 11.97 24.12
N ALA A 364 -18.87 12.97 23.32
CA ALA A 364 -19.49 14.30 23.36
C ALA A 364 -20.98 14.29 22.94
N SER A 365 -21.34 13.48 21.95
CA SER A 365 -22.73 13.37 21.46
C SER A 365 -23.70 12.67 22.41
N ARG A 366 -23.24 12.20 23.58
CA ARG A 366 -24.07 11.59 24.65
C ARG A 366 -24.98 10.45 24.15
N ASN A 367 -24.53 9.71 23.14
CA ASN A 367 -25.33 8.62 22.56
C ASN A 367 -25.44 7.45 23.55
N ARG A 368 -26.66 6.94 23.81
CA ARG A 368 -26.88 5.85 24.79
C ARG A 368 -26.69 4.44 24.24
N SER A 369 -26.38 4.28 22.96
CA SER A 369 -26.18 2.96 22.36
C SER A 369 -24.86 2.34 22.85
N VAL A 370 -24.94 1.43 23.84
CA VAL A 370 -23.79 0.70 24.43
C VAL A 370 -22.95 0.00 23.37
N TRP A 371 -23.58 -0.53 22.32
CA TRP A 371 -22.89 -1.24 21.25
C TRP A 371 -21.94 -0.36 20.43
N LYS A 372 -22.28 0.91 20.19
CA LYS A 372 -21.39 1.86 19.49
C LYS A 372 -20.17 2.19 20.34
N HIS A 373 -20.37 2.41 21.63
CA HIS A 373 -19.30 2.61 22.60
C HIS A 373 -18.40 1.39 22.74
N LEU A 374 -18.97 0.18 22.79
CA LEU A 374 -18.20 -1.07 22.86
C LEU A 374 -17.30 -1.26 21.66
N ARG A 375 -17.76 -0.93 20.44
CA ARG A 375 -16.93 -0.96 19.22
C ARG A 375 -15.76 0.02 19.30
N GLY A 376 -16.02 1.29 19.61
CA GLY A 376 -14.96 2.29 19.76
C GLY A 376 -13.94 1.90 20.83
N LEU A 377 -14.41 1.47 22.01
CA LEU A 377 -13.56 1.07 23.12
C LEU A 377 -12.73 -0.19 22.81
N SER A 378 -13.30 -1.16 22.09
CA SER A 378 -12.60 -2.37 21.65
C SER A 378 -11.44 -2.04 20.69
N MET A 379 -11.65 -1.11 19.75
CA MET A 379 -10.57 -0.63 18.87
C MET A 379 -9.47 0.06 19.67
N CYS A 380 -9.81 0.92 20.63
CA CYS A 380 -8.82 1.54 21.51
C CYS A 380 -8.05 0.49 22.34
N LEU A 381 -8.73 -0.53 22.86
CA LEU A 381 -8.05 -1.61 23.60
C LEU A 381 -7.04 -2.36 22.71
N LEU A 382 -7.40 -2.65 21.46
CA LEU A 382 -6.50 -3.25 20.48
C LEU A 382 -5.29 -2.35 20.20
N LEU A 383 -5.53 -1.06 19.97
CA LEU A 383 -4.48 -0.08 19.71
C LEU A 383 -3.62 0.26 20.95
N LEU A 384 -4.07 -0.10 22.15
CA LEU A 384 -3.29 0.02 23.39
C LEU A 384 -2.42 -1.24 23.63
N VAL A 385 -3.03 -2.42 23.54
CA VAL A 385 -2.35 -3.68 23.93
C VAL A 385 -1.34 -4.11 22.88
N PHE A 386 -1.67 -3.96 21.60
CA PHE A 386 -0.84 -4.49 20.53
C PHE A 386 0.52 -3.77 20.37
N PRO A 387 0.64 -2.43 20.44
CA PRO A 387 1.95 -1.78 20.36
C PRO A 387 2.80 -2.06 21.59
N VAL A 388 2.21 -2.17 22.79
CA VAL A 388 2.91 -2.59 24.01
C VAL A 388 3.46 -4.01 23.87
N PHE A 389 2.63 -4.94 23.38
CA PHE A 389 3.05 -6.31 23.10
C PHE A 389 4.19 -6.36 22.06
N MET A 390 4.08 -5.56 21.00
CA MET A 390 5.10 -5.46 19.96
C MET A 390 6.42 -4.91 20.52
N ALA A 391 6.39 -3.83 21.29
CA ALA A 391 7.57 -3.28 21.96
C ALA A 391 8.22 -4.30 22.91
N TYR A 392 7.43 -5.03 23.70
CA TYR A 392 7.93 -6.10 24.55
C TYR A 392 8.64 -7.19 23.75
N LYS A 393 8.06 -7.61 22.61
CA LYS A 393 8.68 -8.60 21.73
C LYS A 393 9.97 -8.08 21.12
N ILE A 394 10.00 -6.83 20.69
CA ILE A 394 11.20 -6.18 20.16
C ILE A 394 12.32 -6.17 21.22
N LEU A 395 12.01 -5.78 22.46
CA LEU A 395 12.99 -5.76 23.56
C LEU A 395 13.50 -7.15 23.95
N GLN A 396 12.69 -8.19 23.77
CA GLN A 396 13.07 -9.56 24.13
C GLN A 396 13.96 -10.22 23.08
N PHE A 397 13.67 -9.99 21.79
CA PHE A 397 14.32 -10.72 20.69
C PHE A 397 15.55 -10.01 20.12
N PHE A 398 15.64 -8.70 20.28
CA PHE A 398 16.66 -7.90 19.62
C PHE A 398 17.51 -7.18 20.66
N HIS A 399 18.82 -7.07 20.39
CA HIS A 399 19.68 -6.18 21.14
C HIS A 399 19.29 -4.72 20.81
N MET A 400 19.30 -3.88 21.83
CA MET A 400 18.82 -2.50 21.72
C MET A 400 19.88 -1.62 21.03
N ASP A 401 19.73 -1.45 19.72
CA ASP A 401 20.46 -0.48 18.92
C ASP A 401 19.63 0.82 18.76
N PHE A 402 20.27 1.91 18.34
CA PHE A 402 19.61 3.21 18.11
C PHE A 402 18.31 3.11 17.30
N TRP A 403 18.35 2.40 16.17
CA TRP A 403 17.21 2.24 15.26
C TRP A 403 16.04 1.52 15.91
N LEU A 404 16.35 0.51 16.73
CA LEU A 404 15.34 -0.25 17.45
C LEU A 404 14.73 0.58 18.57
N LEU A 405 15.51 1.44 19.22
CA LEU A 405 15.01 2.35 20.23
C LEU A 405 14.01 3.35 19.63
N ILE A 406 14.28 3.90 18.45
CA ILE A 406 13.33 4.78 17.74
C ILE A 406 12.01 4.04 17.51
N LEU A 407 12.08 2.78 17.04
CA LEU A 407 10.90 1.96 16.78
C LEU A 407 10.09 1.70 18.07
N VAL A 408 10.76 1.25 19.14
CA VAL A 408 10.13 0.99 20.45
C VAL A 408 9.50 2.27 21.01
N ALA A 409 10.20 3.40 20.92
CA ALA A 409 9.67 4.69 21.35
C ALA A 409 8.41 5.08 20.57
N GLY A 410 8.35 4.79 19.27
CA GLY A 410 7.15 4.94 18.46
C GLY A 410 5.97 4.11 18.98
N CYS A 411 6.19 2.84 19.32
CA CYS A 411 5.15 1.97 19.89
C CYS A 411 4.67 2.43 21.28
N MET A 412 5.58 2.96 22.10
CA MET A 412 5.22 3.54 23.40
C MET A 412 4.44 4.83 23.23
N LEU A 413 4.79 5.66 22.25
CA LEU A 413 4.10 6.91 21.93
C LEU A 413 2.65 6.65 21.48
N THR A 414 2.44 5.67 20.60
CA THR A 414 1.09 5.30 20.16
C THR A 414 0.23 4.86 21.35
N SER A 415 0.77 4.00 22.22
CA SER A 415 0.12 3.52 23.45
C SER A 415 -0.22 4.65 24.43
N LEU A 416 0.70 5.61 24.59
CA LEU A 416 0.50 6.80 25.41
C LEU A 416 -0.66 7.66 24.89
N GLN A 417 -0.71 7.88 23.57
CA GLN A 417 -1.80 8.62 22.94
C GLN A 417 -3.14 7.92 23.16
N VAL A 418 -3.23 6.61 22.95
CA VAL A 418 -4.47 5.85 23.23
C VAL A 418 -4.89 6.02 24.68
N THR A 419 -3.94 5.95 25.62
CA THR A 419 -4.22 6.09 27.05
C THR A 419 -4.81 7.47 27.38
N GLY A 420 -4.25 8.55 26.83
CA GLY A 420 -4.79 9.89 27.00
C GLY A 420 -6.22 10.02 26.47
N THR A 421 -6.50 9.45 25.30
CA THR A 421 -7.85 9.49 24.68
C THR A 421 -8.88 8.66 25.46
N LEU A 422 -8.49 7.48 25.94
CA LEU A 422 -9.30 6.64 26.82
C LEU A 422 -9.62 7.33 28.14
N PHE A 423 -8.66 8.10 28.68
CA PHE A 423 -8.87 8.86 29.90
C PHE A 423 -9.91 9.96 29.69
N ILE A 424 -9.78 10.77 28.63
CA ILE A 424 -10.75 11.81 28.27
C ILE A 424 -12.14 11.19 28.02
N TYR A 425 -12.20 10.08 27.28
CA TYR A 425 -13.43 9.33 27.07
C TYR A 425 -14.08 8.90 28.40
N SER A 426 -13.27 8.37 29.32
CA SER A 426 -13.74 7.94 30.65
C SER A 426 -14.28 9.11 31.48
N LEU A 427 -13.69 10.31 31.36
CA LEU A 427 -14.20 11.51 32.01
C LEU A 427 -15.58 11.91 31.47
N PHE A 428 -15.75 11.94 30.14
CA PHE A 428 -17.04 12.21 29.53
C PHE A 428 -18.09 11.17 29.95
N MET A 429 -17.74 9.88 29.95
CA MET A 429 -18.66 8.84 30.41
C MET A 429 -19.00 8.99 31.91
N ALA A 430 -18.05 9.35 32.76
CA ALA A 430 -18.31 9.61 34.17
C ALA A 430 -19.25 10.81 34.38
N GLU A 431 -19.13 11.85 33.56
CA GLU A 431 -20.05 12.99 33.57
C GLU A 431 -21.49 12.56 33.20
N LEU A 432 -21.66 11.59 32.30
CA LEU A 432 -22.99 11.07 31.95
C LEU A 432 -23.71 10.40 33.12
N PHE A 433 -22.97 9.78 34.03
CA PHE A 433 -23.51 9.08 35.20
C PHE A 433 -23.76 10.01 36.39
N ARG A 434 -23.15 11.19 36.42
CA ARG A 434 -23.39 12.18 37.48
C ARG A 434 -24.63 13.02 37.18
N SER A 435 -25.38 13.34 38.24
CA SER A 435 -26.57 14.19 38.16
C SER A 435 -26.24 15.68 38.01
N GLU A 436 -25.06 16.10 38.47
CA GLU A 436 -24.58 17.48 38.38
C GLU A 436 -23.36 17.54 37.43
N PRO A 437 -23.31 18.52 36.50
CA PRO A 437 -22.21 18.69 35.56
C PRO A 437 -20.91 19.07 36.28
N MET A 438 -19.77 18.61 35.77
CA MET A 438 -18.47 18.91 36.37
C MET A 438 -18.01 20.31 35.96
N GLU A 439 -18.01 21.26 36.89
CA GLU A 439 -17.62 22.66 36.61
C GLU A 439 -16.19 22.80 36.05
N ASN A 440 -15.31 21.83 36.33
CA ASN A 440 -13.88 21.85 35.98
C ASN A 440 -13.47 20.79 34.93
N LEU A 441 -14.41 20.17 34.20
CA LEU A 441 -14.08 19.11 33.22
C LEU A 441 -13.03 19.58 32.21
N ASP A 442 -13.19 20.77 31.65
CA ASP A 442 -12.27 21.32 30.63
C ASP A 442 -10.88 21.59 31.19
N GLU A 443 -10.77 21.92 32.48
CA GLU A 443 -9.49 22.09 33.16
C GLU A 443 -8.80 20.73 33.35
N VAL A 444 -9.54 19.69 33.71
CA VAL A 444 -9.01 18.32 33.82
C VAL A 444 -8.58 17.81 32.44
N ILE A 445 -9.40 17.97 31.40
CA ILE A 445 -9.05 17.59 30.01
C ILE A 445 -7.79 18.32 29.56
N TYR A 446 -7.66 19.60 29.90
CA TYR A 446 -6.44 20.37 29.63
C TYR A 446 -5.22 19.79 30.34
N TRP A 447 -5.31 19.48 31.63
CA TRP A 447 -4.21 18.85 32.38
C TRP A 447 -3.82 17.49 31.80
N VAL A 448 -4.79 16.67 31.38
CA VAL A 448 -4.54 15.37 30.74
C VAL A 448 -3.79 15.54 29.42
N ASN A 449 -4.23 16.48 28.58
CA ASN A 449 -3.54 16.80 27.34
C ASN A 449 -2.13 17.35 27.61
N ALA A 450 -1.97 18.23 28.60
CA ALA A 450 -0.67 18.78 28.97
C ALA A 450 0.29 17.68 29.45
N VAL A 451 -0.15 16.81 30.37
CA VAL A 451 0.65 15.66 30.85
C VAL A 451 1.01 14.73 29.71
N SER A 452 0.05 14.42 28.82
CA SER A 452 0.31 13.58 27.65
C SER A 452 1.39 14.20 26.77
N ARG A 453 1.31 15.49 26.43
CA ARG A 453 2.32 16.19 25.62
C ARG A 453 3.69 16.25 26.29
N VAL A 454 3.74 16.44 27.62
CA VAL A 454 5.01 16.40 28.37
C VAL A 454 5.63 15.00 28.33
N LEU A 455 4.84 13.94 28.46
CA LEU A 455 5.31 12.57 28.34
C LEU A 455 5.78 12.25 26.91
N GLU A 456 5.05 12.70 25.88
CA GLU A 456 5.47 12.58 24.47
C GLU A 456 6.82 13.28 24.21
N PHE A 457 7.01 14.46 24.80
CA PHE A 457 8.27 15.20 24.74
C PHE A 457 9.39 14.48 25.48
N ALA A 458 9.13 13.96 26.68
CA ALA A 458 10.11 13.22 27.48
C ALA A 458 10.62 11.97 26.73
N VAL A 459 9.71 11.22 26.08
CA VAL A 459 10.08 10.07 25.24
C VAL A 459 11.00 10.50 24.10
N ALA A 460 10.69 11.58 23.39
CA ALA A 460 11.53 12.09 22.30
C ALA A 460 12.93 12.51 22.78
N VAL A 461 13.02 13.20 23.93
CA VAL A 461 14.31 13.59 24.54
C VAL A 461 15.13 12.35 24.94
N CYS A 462 14.50 11.33 25.52
CA CYS A 462 15.19 10.07 25.86
C CYS A 462 15.79 9.38 24.62
N VAL A 463 15.07 9.37 23.49
CA VAL A 463 15.58 8.80 22.22
C VAL A 463 16.81 9.57 21.72
N VAL A 464 16.76 10.91 21.73
CA VAL A 464 17.90 11.74 21.32
C VAL A 464 19.08 11.56 22.25
N ALA A 465 18.86 11.53 23.57
CA ALA A 465 19.93 11.34 24.55
C ALA A 465 20.66 10.00 24.33
N TYR A 466 19.91 8.92 24.11
CA TYR A 466 20.49 7.62 23.80
C TYR A 466 21.21 7.62 22.45
N GLY A 467 20.60 8.21 21.41
CA GLY A 467 21.23 8.29 20.08
C GLY A 467 22.55 9.06 20.09
N VAL A 468 22.62 10.16 20.84
CA VAL A 468 23.86 10.92 21.04
C VAL A 468 24.87 10.08 21.83
N TRP A 469 24.44 9.39 22.88
CA TRP A 469 25.31 8.51 23.68
C TRP A 469 25.94 7.41 22.82
N GLU A 470 25.14 6.69 22.03
CA GLU A 470 25.60 5.64 21.13
C GLU A 470 26.52 6.20 20.04
N SER A 471 26.19 7.36 19.46
CA SER A 471 27.00 7.97 18.41
C SER A 471 28.35 8.50 18.90
N LEU A 472 28.45 8.90 20.18
CA LEU A 472 29.70 9.37 20.79
C LEU A 472 30.63 8.22 21.21
N LEU A 473 30.07 7.09 21.64
CA LEU A 473 30.85 5.96 22.17
C LEU A 473 31.01 4.79 21.19
N GLY A 474 30.17 4.72 20.15
CA GLY A 474 30.16 3.68 19.14
C GLY A 474 30.87 4.07 17.84
N GLU A 475 30.54 3.37 16.75
CA GLU A 475 31.04 3.66 15.41
C GLU A 475 30.32 4.87 14.82
N TRP A 476 31.08 5.88 14.41
CA TRP A 476 30.52 7.13 13.89
C TRP A 476 29.92 6.91 12.49
N SER A 477 28.63 7.25 12.32
CA SER A 477 27.93 7.16 11.03
C SER A 477 27.26 8.48 10.64
N TRP A 478 27.54 8.96 9.42
CA TRP A 478 26.92 10.18 8.90
C TRP A 478 25.39 10.06 8.77
N THR A 479 24.91 8.86 8.45
CA THR A 479 23.47 8.56 8.34
C THR A 479 22.79 8.64 9.71
N GLY A 480 23.38 8.04 10.75
CA GLY A 480 22.87 8.13 12.12
C GLY A 480 22.87 9.58 12.62
N ALA A 481 23.96 10.32 12.41
CA ALA A 481 24.06 11.73 12.80
C ALA A 481 23.00 12.60 12.10
N SER A 482 22.79 12.43 10.80
CA SER A 482 21.74 13.16 10.05
C SER A 482 20.34 12.87 10.61
N VAL A 483 20.03 11.63 10.93
CA VAL A 483 18.73 11.25 11.51
C VAL A 483 18.55 11.83 12.91
N ILE A 484 19.60 11.84 13.75
CA ILE A 484 19.55 12.47 15.08
C ILE A 484 19.27 13.97 14.95
N VAL A 485 19.90 14.68 14.01
CA VAL A 485 19.66 16.12 13.78
C VAL A 485 18.22 16.36 13.34
N VAL A 486 17.74 15.62 12.33
CA VAL A 486 16.34 15.74 11.85
C VAL A 486 15.36 15.41 12.97
N HIS A 487 15.60 14.34 13.74
CA HIS A 487 14.75 13.96 14.87
C HIS A 487 14.76 15.04 15.97
N SER A 488 15.92 15.62 16.27
CA SER A 488 16.06 16.70 17.26
C SER A 488 15.30 17.95 16.84
N TYR A 489 15.34 18.29 15.55
CA TYR A 489 14.58 19.42 15.02
C TYR A 489 13.07 19.12 15.00
N CYS A 490 12.65 18.04 14.33
CA CYS A 490 11.23 17.77 14.10
C CYS A 490 10.50 17.27 15.36
N ASN A 491 11.08 16.33 16.13
CA ASN A 491 10.38 15.70 17.26
C ASN A 491 10.60 16.39 18.60
N VAL A 492 11.73 17.08 18.78
CA VAL A 492 12.05 17.77 20.04
C VAL A 492 11.79 19.27 19.92
N TRP A 493 12.45 19.97 18.98
CA TRP A 493 12.35 21.42 18.86
C TRP A 493 10.94 21.90 18.47
N LEU A 494 10.37 21.39 17.36
CA LEU A 494 9.02 21.81 16.94
C LEU A 494 7.96 21.47 18.00
N ARG A 495 8.10 20.31 18.66
CA ARG A 495 7.18 19.89 19.73
C ARG A 495 7.32 20.77 20.98
N ALA A 496 8.55 21.13 21.37
CA ALA A 496 8.81 22.08 22.45
C ALA A 496 8.25 23.46 22.12
N GLN A 497 8.46 23.95 20.90
CA GLN A 497 7.92 25.23 20.44
C GLN A 497 6.39 25.24 20.47
N SER A 498 5.75 24.18 19.99
CA SER A 498 4.29 24.01 20.06
C SER A 498 3.78 24.03 21.50
N GLY A 499 4.40 23.24 22.38
CA GLY A 499 4.05 23.21 23.82
C GLY A 499 4.26 24.56 24.51
N TRP A 500 5.35 25.26 24.19
CA TRP A 500 5.67 26.58 24.74
C TRP A 500 4.64 27.63 24.29
N ARG A 501 4.25 27.61 23.01
CA ARG A 501 3.20 28.50 22.50
C ARG A 501 1.87 28.26 23.20
N SER A 502 1.47 27.00 23.40
CA SER A 502 0.26 26.66 24.16
C SER A 502 0.30 27.15 25.61
N PHE A 503 1.46 27.04 26.27
CA PHE A 503 1.64 27.53 27.63
C PHE A 503 1.55 29.06 27.72
N LEU A 504 2.22 29.79 26.81
CA LEU A 504 2.18 31.25 26.78
C LEU A 504 0.75 31.78 26.56
N LEU A 505 0.01 31.21 25.60
CA LEU A 505 -1.38 31.58 25.33
C LEU A 505 -2.28 31.39 26.56
N ARG A 506 -2.05 30.33 27.35
CA ARG A 506 -2.78 30.11 28.60
C ARG A 506 -2.41 31.13 29.67
N LEU A 507 -1.12 31.46 29.80
CA LEU A 507 -0.65 32.46 30.76
C LEU A 507 -1.24 33.85 30.43
N GLU A 508 -1.33 34.18 29.14
CA GLU A 508 -2.01 35.38 28.65
C GLU A 508 -3.52 35.36 28.96
N ALA A 509 -4.21 34.25 28.72
CA ALA A 509 -5.62 34.12 29.04
C ALA A 509 -5.92 34.25 30.54
N VAL A 510 -5.11 33.61 31.40
CA VAL A 510 -5.21 33.73 32.86
C VAL A 510 -4.97 35.18 33.30
N LYS A 511 -3.97 35.85 32.72
CA LYS A 511 -3.69 37.27 33.00
C LYS A 511 -4.87 38.17 32.58
N LYS A 512 -5.49 37.91 31.44
CA LYS A 512 -6.65 38.66 30.94
C LYS A 512 -7.87 38.49 31.86
N ILE A 513 -8.15 37.28 32.34
CA ILE A 513 -9.25 37.03 33.27
C ILE A 513 -8.99 37.67 34.64
N ASN A 514 -7.77 37.55 35.16
CA ASN A 514 -7.40 38.18 36.43
C ASN A 514 -7.42 39.71 36.37
N SER A 515 -7.33 40.30 35.18
CA SER A 515 -7.44 41.75 34.99
C SER A 515 -8.89 42.27 35.02
N LEU A 516 -9.88 41.39 34.89
CA LEU A 516 -11.30 41.76 34.93
C LEU A 516 -11.80 41.88 36.38
N PRO A 517 -12.60 42.91 36.70
CA PRO A 517 -13.18 43.07 38.02
C PRO A 517 -14.18 41.95 38.33
N ARG A 518 -14.11 41.39 39.54
CA ARG A 518 -15.12 40.45 40.05
C ARG A 518 -16.37 41.22 40.49
N ALA A 519 -17.54 40.73 40.13
CA ALA A 519 -18.81 41.33 40.51
C ALA A 519 -19.00 41.26 42.04
N THR A 520 -19.41 42.38 42.64
CA THR A 520 -19.77 42.40 44.06
C THR A 520 -21.08 41.62 44.31
N PRO A 521 -21.29 41.04 45.50
CA PRO A 521 -22.53 40.32 45.81
C PRO A 521 -23.79 41.20 45.66
N GLN A 522 -23.66 42.51 45.86
CA GLN A 522 -24.75 43.47 45.61
C GLN A 522 -25.05 43.68 44.12
N GLN A 523 -24.04 43.68 43.24
CA GLN A 523 -24.26 43.73 41.79
C GLN A 523 -24.88 42.44 41.27
N LEU A 524 -24.48 41.30 41.83
CA LEU A 524 -25.03 39.99 41.49
C LEU A 524 -26.51 39.87 41.89
N GLN A 525 -26.86 40.34 43.10
CA GLN A 525 -28.24 40.42 43.57
C GLN A 525 -29.10 41.43 42.80
N ARG A 526 -28.51 42.52 42.29
CA ARG A 526 -29.22 43.50 41.45
C ARG A 526 -29.47 43.00 40.03
N HIS A 527 -28.54 42.23 39.46
CA HIS A 527 -28.67 41.66 38.12
C HIS A 527 -29.65 40.47 38.12
N ASN A 528 -29.63 39.64 39.17
CA ASN A 528 -30.55 38.50 39.42
C ASN A 528 -30.94 37.72 38.15
N ASP A 529 -29.93 37.35 37.37
CA ASP A 529 -30.09 36.65 36.09
C ASP A 529 -29.13 35.46 36.02
N VAL A 530 -29.37 34.55 35.09
CA VAL A 530 -28.50 33.40 34.83
C VAL A 530 -27.36 33.78 33.88
N CYS A 531 -26.25 33.05 33.92
CA CYS A 531 -25.16 33.29 32.98
C CYS A 531 -25.62 33.01 31.55
N ALA A 532 -25.55 33.99 30.64
CA ALA A 532 -26.02 33.83 29.25
C ALA A 532 -25.21 32.82 28.39
N ILE A 533 -24.13 32.24 28.93
CA ILE A 533 -23.33 31.20 28.26
C ILE A 533 -23.78 29.80 28.67
N CYS A 534 -23.98 29.55 29.98
CA CYS A 534 -24.32 28.22 30.49
C CYS A 534 -25.75 28.10 31.05
N PHE A 535 -26.50 29.20 31.09
CA PHE A 535 -27.87 29.31 31.59
C PHE A 535 -28.05 28.83 33.04
N MET A 536 -27.00 28.87 33.86
CA MET A 536 -27.04 28.54 35.30
C MET A 536 -26.97 29.80 36.17
N GLU A 537 -27.53 29.72 37.38
CA GLU A 537 -27.45 30.78 38.39
C GLU A 537 -25.99 31.15 38.73
N MET A 538 -25.79 32.43 39.02
CA MET A 538 -24.47 33.00 39.24
C MET A 538 -24.24 33.25 40.73
N THR A 539 -23.39 32.44 41.37
CA THR A 539 -22.91 32.67 42.74
C THR A 539 -21.65 33.53 42.78
N SER A 540 -20.89 33.55 41.67
CA SER A 540 -19.75 34.44 41.43
C SER A 540 -19.67 34.79 39.94
N ALA A 541 -19.37 36.05 39.63
CA ALA A 541 -19.29 36.54 38.24
C ALA A 541 -18.10 37.47 38.02
N VAL A 542 -17.64 37.54 36.78
CA VAL A 542 -16.72 38.57 36.29
C VAL A 542 -17.51 39.58 35.46
N VAL A 543 -17.15 40.85 35.59
CA VAL A 543 -17.77 41.95 34.85
C VAL A 543 -16.88 42.31 33.67
N THR A 544 -17.42 42.27 32.46
CA THR A 544 -16.72 42.72 31.25
C THR A 544 -16.60 44.25 31.21
N SER A 545 -15.73 44.79 30.35
CA SER A 545 -15.63 46.25 30.13
C SER A 545 -16.90 46.90 29.57
N CYS A 546 -17.86 46.10 29.12
CA CYS A 546 -19.18 46.51 28.66
C CYS A 546 -20.29 46.17 29.67
N ASP A 547 -19.92 45.94 30.93
CA ASP A 547 -20.80 45.70 32.09
C ASP A 547 -21.69 44.44 32.04
N HIS A 548 -21.38 43.47 31.17
CA HIS A 548 -22.06 42.16 31.17
C HIS A 548 -21.42 41.19 32.17
N LEU A 549 -22.26 40.40 32.84
CA LEU A 549 -21.85 39.46 33.88
C LEU A 549 -21.85 38.02 33.35
N PHE A 550 -20.74 37.31 33.57
CA PHE A 550 -20.61 35.89 33.22
C PHE A 550 -19.86 35.13 34.33
N HIS A 551 -20.01 33.81 34.43
CA HIS A 551 -19.08 33.03 35.26
C HIS A 551 -17.66 33.20 34.69
N ALA A 552 -16.67 33.31 35.57
CA ALA A 552 -15.26 33.47 35.16
C ALA A 552 -14.82 32.38 34.17
N ASN A 553 -15.25 31.13 34.41
CA ASN A 553 -14.93 29.99 33.56
C ASN A 553 -15.66 30.05 32.20
N CYS A 554 -16.92 30.47 32.17
CA CYS A 554 -17.68 30.58 30.93
C CYS A 554 -17.11 31.67 30.02
N LEU A 555 -16.81 32.85 30.57
CA LEU A 555 -16.22 33.94 29.80
C LEU A 555 -14.78 33.61 29.34
N SER A 556 -14.00 32.93 30.19
CA SER A 556 -12.65 32.43 29.83
C SER A 556 -12.66 31.54 28.59
N LYS A 557 -13.62 30.60 28.50
CA LYS A 557 -13.78 29.70 27.36
C LYS A 557 -14.19 30.44 26.09
N TRP A 558 -15.13 31.38 26.22
CA TRP A 558 -15.54 32.22 25.10
C TRP A 558 -14.37 33.07 24.57
N LEU A 559 -13.64 33.74 25.46
CA LEU A 559 -12.49 34.59 25.12
C LEU A 559 -11.30 33.83 24.51
N HIS A 560 -11.22 32.51 24.70
CA HIS A 560 -10.24 31.68 24.00
C HIS A 560 -10.55 31.50 22.51
N VAL A 561 -11.83 31.57 22.12
CA VAL A 561 -12.28 31.38 20.73
C VAL A 561 -12.56 32.73 20.07
N GLN A 562 -13.21 33.63 20.80
CA GLN A 562 -13.69 34.91 20.32
C GLN A 562 -13.35 36.02 21.34
N GLY A 563 -12.51 36.97 20.95
CA GLY A 563 -12.04 38.07 21.81
C GLY A 563 -13.09 39.13 22.18
N THR A 564 -14.37 38.85 21.91
CA THR A 564 -15.52 39.77 22.01
C THR A 564 -16.48 39.32 23.11
N CYS A 565 -17.36 40.22 23.56
CA CYS A 565 -18.40 39.90 24.53
C CYS A 565 -19.53 39.08 23.88
N PRO A 566 -19.99 37.95 24.46
CA PRO A 566 -21.04 37.12 23.87
C PRO A 566 -22.39 37.82 23.67
N MET A 567 -22.67 38.85 24.47
CA MET A 567 -23.96 39.56 24.42
C MET A 567 -23.99 40.76 23.48
N CYS A 568 -22.86 41.46 23.31
CA CYS A 568 -22.82 42.73 22.57
C CYS A 568 -21.73 42.81 21.50
N HIS A 569 -20.95 41.75 21.35
CA HIS A 569 -19.85 41.59 20.39
C HIS A 569 -18.76 42.68 20.46
N GLN A 570 -18.77 43.52 21.50
CA GLN A 570 -17.69 44.48 21.75
C GLN A 570 -16.41 43.75 22.16
N THR A 571 -15.28 44.16 21.60
CA THR A 571 -13.96 43.64 21.95
C THR A 571 -13.68 43.91 23.42
N ILE A 572 -13.25 42.90 24.18
CA ILE A 572 -12.92 43.05 25.61
C ILE A 572 -11.42 43.40 25.70
N PRO A 573 -11.04 44.67 25.96
CA PRO A 573 -9.65 45.10 26.04
C PRO A 573 -8.96 44.46 27.26
N ALA A 574 -7.66 44.19 27.13
CA ALA A 574 -6.83 43.58 28.18
C ALA A 574 -6.44 44.55 29.32
N GLN A 575 -6.99 45.77 29.33
CA GLN A 575 -6.74 46.78 30.36
C GLN A 575 -8.06 47.37 30.86
N PRO A 576 -8.17 47.69 32.16
CA PRO A 576 -9.31 48.42 32.67
C PRO A 576 -9.33 49.81 32.04
N PRO A 577 -10.49 50.31 31.56
CA PRO A 577 -10.59 51.70 31.16
C PRO A 577 -10.38 52.57 32.40
N THR A 578 -9.26 53.30 32.45
CA THR A 578 -9.16 54.49 33.28
C THR A 578 -10.27 55.44 32.85
N HIS A 579 -11.18 55.73 33.78
CA HIS A 579 -12.24 56.74 33.71
C HIS A 579 -11.91 57.87 32.73
N ARG A 580 -12.66 57.95 31.61
CA ARG A 580 -12.83 59.20 30.89
C ARG A 580 -14.21 59.74 31.23
N THR A 581 -14.19 60.72 32.12
CA THR A 581 -15.33 61.55 32.48
C THR A 581 -15.91 62.20 31.23
N THR A 582 -17.23 62.10 31.10
CA THR A 582 -18.09 62.80 30.14
C THR A 582 -18.01 64.31 30.28
N GLU A 583 -17.96 65.05 29.17
CA GLU A 583 -18.76 66.27 28.98
C GLU A 583 -19.22 66.41 27.50
N PRO A 584 -20.36 67.07 27.24
CA PRO A 584 -21.11 67.00 25.97
C PRO A 584 -21.05 68.29 25.14
N ASP A 585 -21.03 68.22 23.80
CA ASP A 585 -21.88 69.09 22.96
C ASP A 585 -22.00 68.60 21.50
N ALA A 586 -23.09 69.03 20.88
CA ALA A 586 -23.80 68.46 19.75
C ALA A 586 -23.37 68.97 18.35
N SER A 587 -23.57 68.13 17.33
CA SER A 587 -24.34 68.44 16.10
C SER A 587 -24.35 67.26 15.10
N ALA A 588 -25.54 66.75 14.80
CA ALA A 588 -25.87 65.78 13.73
C ALA A 588 -26.46 66.55 12.49
N PRO A 589 -26.94 65.96 11.35
CA PRO A 589 -27.23 64.54 10.98
C PRO A 589 -26.94 64.20 9.45
N PRO A 590 -27.57 63.23 8.74
CA PRO A 590 -28.04 61.86 9.01
C PRO A 590 -27.38 60.75 8.11
N ARG A 591 -27.66 59.47 8.42
CA ARG A 591 -27.24 58.23 7.70
C ARG A 591 -28.04 57.99 6.37
N PRO A 592 -27.67 57.00 5.53
CA PRO A 592 -28.22 55.64 5.72
C PRO A 592 -27.23 54.46 5.48
N ASP A 593 -27.31 53.50 6.41
CA ASP A 593 -27.28 52.03 6.33
C ASP A 593 -26.20 51.22 5.57
N ALA A 594 -25.57 50.36 6.39
CA ALA A 594 -25.30 48.93 6.19
C ALA A 594 -24.22 48.49 5.18
N ARG A 595 -23.05 48.11 5.73
CA ARG A 595 -22.31 46.89 5.34
C ARG A 595 -21.40 46.45 6.48
N ALA A 596 -21.53 45.19 6.86
CA ALA A 596 -20.68 44.50 7.85
C ALA A 596 -19.22 44.41 7.34
N PRO A 597 -18.20 44.55 8.19
CA PRO A 597 -16.86 44.10 7.87
C PRO A 597 -16.75 42.60 8.10
N THR A 598 -16.33 41.91 7.04
CA THR A 598 -15.97 40.51 6.97
C THR A 598 -14.84 40.15 7.93
N GLU A 599 -14.96 38.95 8.50
CA GLU A 599 -13.95 38.24 9.27
C GLU A 599 -12.75 37.91 8.38
N GLU A 600 -11.65 38.64 8.51
CA GLU A 600 -10.31 38.22 8.08
C GLU A 600 -9.30 38.77 9.09
N ASP A 601 -8.96 37.97 10.10
CA ASP A 601 -7.58 37.78 10.57
C ASP A 601 -7.56 36.71 11.67
N PHE A 602 -7.48 35.45 11.27
CA PHE A 602 -6.88 34.39 12.08
C PHE A 602 -6.24 33.39 11.13
N ASP A 603 -4.95 33.61 10.87
CA ASP A 603 -4.04 32.66 10.25
C ASP A 603 -4.14 31.29 10.93
N SER A 604 -4.85 30.37 10.28
CA SER A 604 -4.53 28.95 10.35
C SER A 604 -3.24 28.74 9.56
N VAL A 605 -2.20 28.32 10.27
CA VAL A 605 -0.97 27.77 9.68
C VAL A 605 -1.37 26.54 8.85
N GLU A 606 -1.51 26.73 7.54
CA GLU A 606 -1.49 25.65 6.56
C GLU A 606 -0.04 25.21 6.37
N GLU A 607 0.17 23.89 6.45
CA GLU A 607 1.41 23.24 6.08
C GLU A 607 1.59 23.33 4.56
N ASP A 608 2.74 23.86 4.13
CA ASP A 608 3.16 23.90 2.74
C ASP A 608 3.17 22.50 2.11
N GLY A 609 2.27 22.31 1.14
CA GLY A 609 2.24 21.20 0.20
C GLY A 609 2.19 21.74 -1.22
N PHE A 610 3.36 21.90 -1.82
CA PHE A 610 3.57 22.25 -3.22
C PHE A 610 2.99 21.17 -4.14
N GLU A 611 1.94 21.47 -4.92
CA GLU A 611 1.73 20.86 -6.25
C GLU A 611 0.66 21.62 -7.06
N SER A 612 1.14 22.23 -8.14
CA SER A 612 0.41 22.86 -9.22
C SER A 612 -0.38 21.83 -10.05
N ALA A 613 -1.69 22.03 -10.19
CA ALA A 613 -2.50 21.38 -11.22
C ALA A 613 -3.28 22.45 -12.00
N GLU A 614 -2.88 22.63 -13.25
CA GLU A 614 -3.63 23.33 -14.30
C GLU A 614 -4.89 22.50 -14.63
N ASP A 615 -6.05 23.14 -14.65
CA ASP A 615 -7.24 22.63 -15.32
C ASP A 615 -7.56 23.55 -16.51
N PRO A 616 -7.73 23.02 -17.73
CA PRO A 616 -8.07 23.81 -18.91
C PRO A 616 -9.58 23.82 -19.10
N ASP A 617 -10.22 24.98 -18.98
CA ASP A 617 -11.48 25.26 -19.69
C ASP A 617 -11.84 26.74 -19.46
N ASN A 618 -11.48 27.59 -20.42
CA ASN A 618 -12.29 28.76 -20.75
C ASN A 618 -11.95 29.22 -22.18
N ASP A 619 -12.82 28.88 -23.13
CA ASP A 619 -12.98 29.66 -24.36
C ASP A 619 -13.34 31.11 -23.98
N PRO A 620 -12.85 32.10 -24.73
CA PRO A 620 -13.81 32.86 -25.50
C PRO A 620 -13.39 33.10 -26.94
N ASP A 621 -14.42 33.05 -27.76
CA ASP A 621 -14.55 33.38 -29.16
C ASP A 621 -14.16 34.84 -29.50
N GLU A 622 -13.87 35.03 -30.78
CA GLU A 622 -13.83 36.27 -31.59
C GLU A 622 -12.67 37.27 -31.44
N GLY A 623 -11.98 37.51 -32.57
CA GLY A 623 -11.30 38.77 -32.84
C GLY A 623 -10.18 38.72 -33.87
N ASP A 624 -10.52 38.90 -35.14
CA ASP A 624 -9.64 39.09 -36.30
C ASP A 624 -8.39 39.97 -36.07
N VAL A 625 -7.34 39.75 -36.89
CA VAL A 625 -6.71 40.78 -37.77
C VAL A 625 -5.32 40.28 -38.25
N PHE A 626 -5.26 40.00 -39.56
CA PHE A 626 -4.12 39.80 -40.49
C PHE A 626 -3.22 38.55 -40.41
#